data_AF-A0A1X7JQR1-F1
#
_entry.id   AF-A0A1X7JQR1-F1
#
_cell.length_a   1.000
_cell.length_b   1.000
_cell.length_c   1.000
_cell.angle_alpha   90.00
_cell.angle_beta   90.00
_cell.angle_gamma   90.00
#
_symmetry.space_group_name_H-M   'P 1'
#
loop_
_entity.id
_entity.type
_entity.pdbx_description
1 polymer ?
#
loop_
_entity_poly.entity_id
_entity_poly.type
_entity_poly.pdbx_seq_one_letter_code
_entity_poly.pdbx_strand_id
1 'polypeptide(L)'
;MTPGPWEILIIVLVVVLLFGAKKLPDAARSIGRSMRIFKSEVKEMGNDDQPQPQQPQQGQIAPPQPQQDFWDQPQNQPNPNYEPRQQPMPGYQQPQQGQPYPGQPGPQNTQHPQHPNQPGQQNPNQ
;
A
#
# COMPACT_ATOMS: atom_id res chain seq x y z
N MET A 1 -13.73 -40.24 -38.28
CA MET A 1 -14.69 -40.44 -37.17
C MET A 1 -14.43 -39.32 -36.17
N THR A 2 -15.29 -38.30 -36.13
CA THR A 2 -15.18 -37.22 -35.14
C THR A 2 -15.70 -37.75 -33.81
N PRO A 3 -14.93 -37.66 -32.71
CA PRO A 3 -15.41 -38.11 -31.41
C PRO A 3 -16.71 -37.37 -31.08
N GLY A 4 -17.71 -38.12 -30.62
CA GLY A 4 -18.99 -37.56 -30.22
C GLY A 4 -18.85 -36.74 -28.94
N PRO A 5 -19.87 -35.92 -28.62
CA PRO A 5 -19.91 -35.17 -27.36
C PRO A 5 -19.75 -36.08 -26.13
N TRP A 6 -20.25 -37.32 -26.21
CA TRP A 6 -20.18 -38.29 -25.12
C TRP A 6 -18.76 -38.77 -24.84
N GLU A 7 -17.99 -39.07 -25.89
CA GLU A 7 -16.58 -39.47 -25.76
C GLU A 7 -15.72 -38.33 -25.20
N ILE A 8 -15.96 -37.08 -25.62
CA ILE A 8 -15.25 -35.92 -25.07
C ILE A 8 -15.53 -35.79 -23.57
N LEU A 9 -16.77 -36.00 -23.13
CA LEU A 9 -17.16 -35.92 -21.72
C LEU A 9 -16.41 -36.97 -20.88
N ILE A 10 -16.29 -38.19 -21.39
CA ILE A 10 -15.52 -39.27 -20.75
C ILE A 10 -14.03 -38.91 -20.64
N ILE A 11 -13.44 -38.36 -21.71
CA ILE A 11 -12.03 -37.96 -21.71
C ILE A 11 -11.78 -36.86 -20.66
N VAL A 12 -12.64 -35.84 -20.61
CA VAL A 12 -12.56 -34.77 -19.61
C VAL A 12 -12.68 -35.36 -18.20
N LEU A 13 -13.60 -36.29 -17.98
CA LEU A 13 -13.76 -36.95 -16.68
C LEU A 13 -12.47 -37.68 -16.25
N VAL A 14 -11.84 -38.43 -17.15
CA VAL A 14 -10.57 -39.11 -16.86
C VAL A 14 -9.46 -38.11 -16.51
N VAL A 15 -9.35 -37.02 -17.27
CA VAL A 15 -8.37 -35.96 -16.99
C VAL A 15 -8.63 -35.30 -15.62
N VAL A 16 -9.89 -35.02 -15.26
CA VAL A 16 -10.25 -34.48 -13.95
C VAL A 16 -9.87 -35.44 -12.83
N LEU A 17 -10.02 -36.75 -13.01
CA LEU A 17 -9.65 -37.74 -12.01
C LEU A 17 -8.12 -37.84 -11.82
N LEU A 18 -7.35 -37.77 -12.92
CA LEU A 18 -5.89 -37.84 -12.87
C LEU A 18 -5.24 -36.58 -12.29
N PHE A 19 -5.71 -35.40 -12.72
CA PHE A 19 -5.13 -34.11 -12.32
C PHE A 19 -5.84 -33.49 -11.10
N GLY A 20 -7.07 -33.90 -10.82
CA GLY A 20 -7.91 -33.36 -9.75
C GLY A 20 -8.71 -32.12 -10.18
N ALA A 21 -9.94 -32.01 -9.67
CA ALA A 21 -10.86 -30.90 -9.96
C ALA A 21 -10.32 -29.51 -9.57
N LYS A 22 -9.33 -29.43 -8.68
CA LYS A 22 -8.69 -28.17 -8.26
C LYS A 22 -7.57 -27.71 -9.21
N LYS A 23 -6.95 -28.62 -9.98
CA LYS A 23 -5.78 -28.30 -10.83
C LYS A 23 -6.17 -27.86 -12.24
N LEU A 24 -7.25 -28.39 -12.78
CA LEU A 24 -7.80 -27.95 -14.07
C LEU A 24 -8.21 -26.48 -14.13
N PRO A 25 -8.96 -25.91 -13.17
CA PRO A 25 -9.33 -24.50 -13.22
C PRO A 25 -8.11 -23.58 -13.07
N ASP A 26 -7.09 -24.00 -12.34
CA ASP A 26 -5.85 -23.25 -12.17
C ASP A 26 -5.03 -23.22 -13.49
N ALA A 27 -4.85 -24.39 -14.11
CA ALA A 27 -4.21 -24.51 -15.42
C ALA A 27 -4.97 -23.76 -16.53
N ALA A 28 -6.31 -23.86 -16.55
CA ALA A 28 -7.13 -23.13 -17.51
C ALA A 28 -7.03 -21.60 -17.32
N ARG A 29 -6.96 -21.11 -16.07
CA ARG A 29 -6.76 -19.69 -15.77
C ARG A 29 -5.39 -19.18 -16.19
N SER A 30 -4.32 -19.95 -16.00
CA SER A 30 -2.98 -19.54 -16.44
C SER A 30 -2.88 -19.53 -17.97
N ILE A 31 -3.35 -20.58 -18.64
CA ILE A 31 -3.38 -20.67 -20.11
C ILE A 31 -4.25 -19.57 -20.71
N GLY A 32 -5.44 -19.30 -20.14
CA GLY A 32 -6.35 -18.26 -20.62
C GLY A 32 -5.76 -16.85 -20.53
N ARG A 33 -4.96 -16.56 -19.50
CA ARG A 33 -4.23 -15.28 -19.40
C ARG A 33 -3.18 -15.14 -20.49
N SER A 34 -2.36 -16.16 -20.71
CA SER A 34 -1.36 -16.17 -21.78
C SER A 34 -2.03 -16.02 -23.16
N MET A 35 -3.08 -16.81 -23.45
CA MET A 35 -3.82 -16.73 -24.71
C MET A 35 -4.44 -15.35 -24.96
N ARG A 36 -4.91 -14.66 -23.93
CA ARG A 36 -5.48 -13.31 -24.06
C ARG A 36 -4.43 -12.30 -24.49
N ILE A 37 -3.24 -12.35 -23.88
CA ILE A 37 -2.12 -11.46 -24.19
C ILE A 37 -1.68 -11.68 -25.63
N PHE A 38 -1.44 -12.94 -26.01
CA PHE A 38 -1.10 -13.28 -27.40
C PHE A 38 -2.18 -12.84 -28.39
N LYS A 39 -3.47 -13.00 -28.06
CA LYS A 39 -4.57 -12.55 -28.93
C LYS A 39 -4.56 -11.02 -29.07
N SER A 40 -4.33 -10.26 -28.00
CA SER A 40 -4.27 -8.80 -28.08
C SER A 40 -3.07 -8.31 -28.89
N GLU A 41 -1.89 -8.90 -28.69
CA GLU A 41 -0.69 -8.53 -29.45
C GLU A 41 -0.84 -8.84 -30.95
N VAL A 42 -1.37 -10.04 -31.28
CA VAL A 42 -1.63 -10.42 -32.67
C VAL A 42 -2.73 -9.55 -33.30
N LYS A 43 -3.73 -9.12 -32.52
CA LYS A 43 -4.78 -8.23 -32.99
C LYS A 43 -4.25 -6.82 -33.23
N GLU A 44 -3.38 -6.31 -32.37
CA GLU A 44 -2.77 -4.98 -32.51
C GLU A 44 -1.95 -4.88 -33.80
N MET A 45 -1.14 -5.89 -34.11
CA MET A 45 -0.38 -5.98 -35.37
C MET A 45 -1.26 -6.02 -36.63
N GLY A 46 -2.53 -6.42 -36.50
CA GLY A 46 -3.47 -6.51 -37.62
C GLY A 46 -4.49 -5.37 -37.70
N ASN A 47 -4.50 -4.42 -36.75
CA ASN A 47 -5.56 -3.40 -36.62
C ASN A 47 -5.01 -1.95 -36.48
N ASP A 48 -3.89 -1.62 -37.12
CA ASP A 48 -3.23 -0.29 -37.08
C ASP A 48 -4.13 0.92 -37.46
N ASP A 49 -5.36 0.70 -37.96
CA ASP A 49 -6.27 1.76 -38.45
C ASP A 49 -7.56 1.99 -37.62
N GLN A 50 -7.77 1.36 -36.45
CA GLN A 50 -8.96 1.67 -35.62
C GLN A 50 -8.66 1.84 -34.12
N PRO A 51 -8.99 3.02 -33.52
CA PRO A 51 -8.90 3.20 -32.07
C PRO A 51 -9.98 2.37 -31.38
N GLN A 52 -9.59 1.26 -30.75
CA GLN A 52 -10.49 0.47 -29.90
C GLN A 52 -10.54 1.07 -28.48
N PRO A 53 -11.74 1.27 -27.90
CA PRO A 53 -11.88 1.68 -26.51
C PRO A 53 -11.24 0.64 -25.59
N GLN A 54 -10.28 1.09 -24.79
CA GLN A 54 -9.64 0.29 -23.75
C GLN A 54 -10.72 -0.20 -22.76
N GLN A 55 -11.09 -1.48 -22.84
CA GLN A 55 -11.94 -2.09 -21.82
C GLN A 55 -11.11 -2.23 -20.54
N PRO A 56 -11.62 -1.76 -19.38
CA PRO A 56 -10.91 -1.87 -18.11
C PRO A 56 -10.56 -3.34 -17.82
N GLN A 57 -9.28 -3.56 -17.52
CA GLN A 57 -8.72 -4.87 -17.16
C GLN A 57 -9.36 -5.38 -15.86
N GLN A 58 -10.48 -6.08 -15.96
CA GLN A 58 -10.90 -6.99 -14.90
C GLN A 58 -9.98 -8.20 -14.90
N GLY A 59 -9.13 -8.31 -13.87
CA GLY A 59 -8.23 -9.46 -13.72
C GLY A 59 -7.10 -9.40 -12.70
N GLN A 60 -7.07 -8.44 -11.76
CA GLN A 60 -6.41 -8.74 -10.49
C GLN A 60 -7.30 -9.72 -9.72
N ILE A 61 -6.99 -11.02 -9.82
CA ILE A 61 -7.42 -12.01 -8.82
C ILE A 61 -6.16 -12.41 -8.07
N ALA A 62 -5.72 -11.54 -7.15
CA ALA A 62 -5.20 -12.08 -5.92
C ALA A 62 -6.28 -13.02 -5.34
N PRO A 63 -5.93 -14.16 -4.72
CA PRO A 63 -6.93 -14.91 -3.98
C PRO A 63 -7.71 -13.92 -3.10
N PRO A 64 -9.06 -13.97 -3.03
CA PRO A 64 -9.76 -13.21 -2.03
C PRO A 64 -9.23 -13.69 -0.69
N GLN A 65 -8.29 -12.93 -0.11
CA GLN A 65 -8.08 -13.01 1.32
C GLN A 65 -9.46 -12.74 1.91
N PRO A 66 -9.96 -13.58 2.81
CA PRO A 66 -11.15 -13.23 3.57
C PRO A 66 -10.90 -11.83 4.14
N GLN A 67 -11.60 -10.82 3.64
CA GLN A 67 -11.57 -9.44 4.14
C GLN A 67 -12.33 -9.31 5.48
N GLN A 68 -12.51 -10.44 6.17
CA GLN A 68 -12.98 -10.48 7.54
C GLN A 68 -11.76 -10.16 8.41
N ASP A 69 -11.93 -9.35 9.45
CA ASP A 69 -10.89 -8.92 10.41
C ASP A 69 -10.12 -7.62 10.14
N PHE A 70 -10.41 -6.83 9.10
CA PHE A 70 -9.89 -5.45 9.08
C PHE A 70 -10.74 -4.50 9.95
N TRP A 71 -12.07 -4.68 9.93
CA TRP A 71 -13.01 -3.85 10.70
C TRP A 71 -13.29 -4.39 12.11
N ASP A 72 -13.00 -5.67 12.37
CA ASP A 72 -13.20 -6.30 13.68
C ASP A 72 -12.03 -6.10 14.64
N GLN A 73 -10.91 -5.52 14.18
CA GLN A 73 -9.79 -5.14 15.04
C GLN A 73 -10.18 -3.97 15.96
N PRO A 74 -10.05 -4.12 17.29
CA PRO A 74 -10.41 -3.06 18.26
C PRO A 74 -9.66 -1.74 18.06
N GLN A 75 -8.50 -1.78 17.40
CA GLN A 75 -7.73 -0.57 17.05
C GLN A 75 -8.29 0.20 15.85
N ASN A 76 -9.04 -0.45 14.97
CA ASN A 76 -9.55 0.15 13.75
C ASN A 76 -10.98 0.70 13.90
N GLN A 77 -11.55 0.58 15.10
CA GLN A 77 -12.82 1.21 15.43
C GLN A 77 -12.59 2.71 15.69
N PRO A 78 -13.31 3.61 14.99
CA PRO A 78 -13.24 5.04 15.26
C PRO A 78 -13.63 5.30 16.72
N ASN A 79 -12.70 5.80 17.53
CA ASN A 79 -13.00 6.16 18.91
C ASN A 79 -13.96 7.36 18.93
N PRO A 80 -15.20 7.23 19.44
CA PRO A 80 -16.18 8.30 19.43
C PRO A 80 -15.83 9.47 20.35
N ASN A 81 -14.81 9.32 21.21
CA ASN A 81 -14.34 10.39 22.08
C ASN A 81 -13.02 10.99 21.55
N TYR A 82 -13.13 11.78 20.48
CA TYR A 82 -12.05 12.63 19.97
C TYR A 82 -11.96 13.92 20.80
N GLU A 83 -11.34 13.84 21.98
CA GLU A 83 -10.82 15.03 22.66
C GLU A 83 -9.50 15.44 22.00
N PRO A 84 -9.33 16.69 21.53
CA PRO A 84 -8.05 17.18 21.02
C PRO A 84 -7.02 17.21 22.14
N ARG A 85 -6.29 16.11 22.31
CA ARG A 85 -5.14 16.06 23.21
C ARG A 85 -4.10 17.02 22.65
N GLN A 86 -3.87 18.13 23.35
CA GLN A 86 -2.73 19.01 23.11
C GLN A 86 -1.45 18.18 23.31
N GLN A 87 -0.90 17.66 22.21
CA GLN A 87 0.41 17.02 22.25
C GLN A 87 1.44 18.11 22.60
N PRO A 88 2.26 17.94 23.65
CA PRO A 88 3.35 18.85 23.91
C PRO A 88 4.29 18.81 22.71
N MET A 89 4.54 19.95 22.07
CA MET A 89 5.48 20.01 20.96
C MET A 89 6.85 19.49 21.41
N PRO A 90 7.50 18.59 20.65
CA PRO A 90 8.86 18.17 20.96
C PRO A 90 9.78 19.40 20.96
N GLY A 91 10.43 19.64 22.10
CA GLY A 91 11.28 20.79 22.31
C GLY A 91 12.43 20.83 21.30
N TYR A 92 12.66 22.00 20.71
CA TYR A 92 13.85 22.27 19.92
C TYR A 92 15.07 22.15 20.84
N GLN A 93 15.81 21.04 20.76
CA GLN A 93 17.12 20.92 21.39
C GLN A 93 18.10 21.79 20.60
N GLN A 94 18.55 22.89 21.21
CA GLN A 94 19.65 23.71 20.68
C GLN A 94 20.90 22.83 20.51
N PRO A 95 21.59 22.86 19.36
CA PRO A 95 22.89 22.24 19.24
C PRO A 95 23.87 22.90 20.21
N GLN A 96 24.51 22.08 21.05
CA GLN A 96 25.55 22.53 21.97
C GLN A 96 26.71 23.14 21.19
N GLN A 97 27.14 24.34 21.62
CA GLN A 97 28.18 25.14 21.02
C GLN A 97 29.54 24.41 21.16
N GLY A 98 29.97 23.74 20.10
CA GLY A 98 31.29 23.12 19.99
C GLY A 98 32.32 24.11 19.42
N GLN A 99 33.28 24.47 20.28
CA GLN A 99 34.65 24.98 20.04
C GLN A 99 34.90 26.06 18.95
N PRO A 100 35.49 27.22 19.31
CA PRO A 100 35.90 28.22 18.33
C PRO A 100 37.06 27.71 17.46
N TYR A 101 36.86 27.67 16.15
CA TYR A 101 37.96 27.60 15.18
C TYR A 101 38.75 28.91 15.22
N PRO A 102 40.08 28.89 15.38
CA PRO A 102 40.88 30.10 15.23
C PRO A 102 40.91 30.48 13.74
N GLY A 103 40.34 31.65 13.38
CA GLY A 103 40.58 32.25 12.07
C GLY A 103 39.45 33.02 11.38
N GLN A 104 38.29 33.26 11.98
CA GLN A 104 37.23 34.02 11.30
C GLN A 104 36.96 35.40 11.96
N PRO A 105 37.15 36.52 11.23
CA PRO A 105 36.65 37.82 11.67
C PRO A 105 35.13 37.88 11.51
N GLY A 106 34.42 38.05 12.63
CA GLY A 106 32.95 38.06 12.67
C GLY A 106 32.33 39.43 12.35
N PRO A 107 31.06 39.48 11.91
CA PRO A 107 30.26 40.70 11.93
C PRO A 107 29.58 40.93 13.30
N GLN A 108 29.53 42.21 13.68
CA GLN A 108 29.25 42.73 15.01
C GLN A 108 27.74 42.76 15.36
N ASN A 109 27.45 42.19 16.53
CA ASN A 109 26.39 42.44 17.52
C ASN A 109 25.29 43.50 17.27
N THR A 110 24.02 43.13 17.43
CA THR A 110 22.94 44.06 17.83
C THR A 110 21.94 43.36 18.77
N GLN A 111 22.29 43.36 20.06
CA GLN A 111 21.46 43.59 21.26
C GLN A 111 19.92 43.44 21.15
N HIS A 112 19.36 42.50 21.92
CA HIS A 112 17.99 42.60 22.46
C HIS A 112 18.03 42.48 24.00
N PRO A 113 17.23 43.25 24.76
CA PRO A 113 17.44 43.47 26.19
C PRO A 113 17.03 42.28 27.07
N GLN A 114 17.83 42.05 28.11
CA GLN A 114 17.58 41.08 29.18
C GLN A 114 16.47 41.59 30.11
N HIS A 115 15.48 40.76 30.43
CA HIS A 115 14.62 40.97 31.60
C HIS A 115 15.03 40.02 32.75
N PRO A 116 14.98 40.47 34.02
CA PRO A 116 15.77 39.92 35.12
C PRO A 116 15.01 38.85 35.93
N ASN A 117 15.78 38.00 36.62
CA ASN A 117 15.35 37.00 37.59
C ASN A 117 14.18 37.43 38.49
N GLN A 118 13.16 36.57 38.62
CA GLN A 118 12.32 36.55 39.82
C GLN A 118 12.64 35.30 40.66
N PRO A 119 13.25 35.48 41.84
CA PRO A 119 13.36 34.45 42.86
C PRO A 119 12.07 34.40 43.70
N GLY A 120 11.58 33.20 43.97
CA GLY A 120 10.56 32.97 44.98
C GLY A 120 9.21 32.56 44.42
N GLN A 121 8.89 31.29 44.63
CA GLN A 121 7.67 30.88 45.31
C GLN A 121 7.87 29.43 45.75
N GLN A 122 8.47 29.28 46.93
CA GLN A 122 8.28 28.10 47.77
C GLN A 122 6.77 27.93 47.93
N ASN A 123 6.22 26.76 47.58
CA ASN A 123 4.82 26.44 47.77
C ASN A 123 4.55 26.21 49.27
N PRO A 124 3.80 27.07 49.98
CA PRO A 124 3.39 26.85 51.35
C PRO A 124 1.90 26.51 51.35
N ASN A 125 1.59 25.21 51.46
CA ASN A 125 0.25 24.63 51.49
C ASN A 125 -0.48 24.58 50.14
N GLN A 126 -0.51 23.40 49.51
CA GLN A 126 -1.72 22.62 49.20
C GLN A 126 -1.33 21.16 48.98
#